data_AF-A0A4Y2TQQ6-F1
#
_entry.id   AF-A0A4Y2TQQ6-F1
#
_cell.length_a   1.000
_cell.length_b   1.000
_cell.length_c   1.000
_cell.angle_alpha   90.00
_cell.angle_beta   90.00
_cell.angle_gamma   90.00
#
_symmetry.space_group_name_H-M   'P 1'
#
loop_
_entity.id
_entity.type
_entity.pdbx_description
1 polymer ?
#
loop_
_entity_poly.entity_id
_entity_poly.type
_entity_poly.pdbx_seq_one_letter_code
_entity_poly.pdbx_strand_id
1 'polypeptide(L)'
;MIHWNAITLSPPPLLRKFTNQEIWSKVQSGGTAVEWNFDKFPCYIQAVERCVKLVTEASQNVVGSNSRDGFIRTTFLSRSSMPSFSIKSYFKVPKETEGR
;
A
#
# COMPACT_ATOMS: atom_id res chain seq x y z
N MET A 1 -21.14 4.43 -8.12
CA MET A 1 -21.29 3.00 -8.51
C MET A 1 -20.28 2.74 -9.63
N ILE A 2 -19.44 1.71 -9.52
CA ILE A 2 -18.36 1.47 -10.52
C ILE A 2 -18.96 0.74 -11.72
N HIS A 3 -18.85 1.33 -12.91
CA HIS A 3 -19.31 0.73 -14.17
C HIS A 3 -18.24 -0.20 -14.75
N TRP A 4 -18.21 -1.45 -14.28
CA TRP A 4 -17.21 -2.45 -14.69
C TRP A 4 -17.13 -2.69 -16.20
N ASN A 5 -18.26 -2.57 -16.91
CA ASN A 5 -18.32 -2.78 -18.37
C ASN A 5 -17.68 -1.64 -19.18
N ALA A 6 -17.47 -0.47 -18.57
CA ALA A 6 -16.88 0.70 -19.22
C ALA A 6 -15.38 0.85 -18.92
N ILE A 7 -14.80 -0.07 -18.12
CA ILE A 7 -13.42 0.02 -17.64
C ILE A 7 -12.58 -1.04 -18.34
N THR A 8 -11.50 -0.60 -18.97
CA THR A 8 -10.47 -1.50 -19.50
C THR A 8 -9.71 -2.13 -18.32
N LEU A 9 -9.98 -3.40 -18.03
CA LEU A 9 -9.25 -4.16 -17.03
C LEU A 9 -7.91 -4.64 -17.61
N SER A 10 -6.82 -4.18 -17.02
CA SER A 10 -5.50 -4.74 -17.27
C SER A 10 -5.36 -6.07 -16.52
N PRO A 11 -4.79 -7.12 -17.13
CA PRO A 11 -4.54 -8.37 -16.43
C PRO A 11 -3.56 -8.12 -15.26
N PRO A 12 -3.73 -8.83 -14.14
CA PRO A 12 -2.78 -8.75 -13.03
C PRO A 12 -1.40 -9.22 -13.49
N PRO A 13 -0.30 -8.69 -12.92
CA PRO A 13 1.06 -9.03 -13.33
C PRO A 13 1.33 -10.54 -13.35
N LEU A 14 0.73 -11.27 -12.40
CA LEU A 14 0.82 -12.73 -12.28
C LEU A 14 0.30 -13.48 -13.52
N LEU A 15 -0.73 -12.94 -14.18
CA LEU A 15 -1.38 -13.54 -15.35
C LEU A 15 -0.87 -12.96 -16.67
N ARG A 16 0.01 -11.96 -16.64
CA ARG A 16 0.45 -11.21 -17.83
C ARG A 16 1.12 -12.08 -18.89
N LYS A 17 1.68 -13.23 -18.50
CA LYS A 17 2.35 -14.17 -19.41
C LYS A 17 1.42 -15.20 -20.06
N PHE A 18 0.15 -15.27 -19.64
CA PHE A 18 -0.81 -16.23 -20.14
C PHE A 18 -1.85 -15.56 -21.02
N THR A 19 -2.26 -16.27 -22.07
CA THR A 19 -3.42 -15.90 -22.89
C THR A 19 -4.72 -16.27 -22.17
N ASN A 20 -5.81 -15.59 -22.54
CA ASN A 20 -7.12 -15.93 -22.00
C ASN A 20 -7.51 -17.40 -22.26
N GLN A 21 -7.10 -17.98 -23.40
CA GLN A 21 -7.38 -19.38 -23.72
C GLN A 21 -6.65 -20.36 -22.79
N GLU A 22 -5.38 -20.09 -22.46
CA GLU A 22 -4.61 -20.90 -21.50
C GLU A 22 -5.18 -20.79 -20.09
N ILE A 23 -5.64 -19.60 -19.70
CA ILE A 23 -6.31 -19.39 -18.41
C ILE A 23 -7.61 -20.21 -18.37
N TRP A 24 -8.44 -20.13 -19.41
CA TRP A 24 -9.69 -20.89 -19.52
C TRP A 24 -9.46 -22.39 -19.46
N SER A 25 -8.46 -22.92 -20.18
CA SER A 25 -8.18 -24.36 -20.19
C SER A 25 -7.73 -24.86 -18.82
N LYS A 26 -6.89 -24.09 -18.11
CA LYS A 26 -6.41 -24.42 -16.76
C LYS A 26 -7.51 -24.37 -15.70
N VAL A 27 -8.41 -23.40 -15.79
CA VAL A 27 -9.59 -23.31 -14.91
C VAL A 27 -10.51 -24.52 -15.14
N GLN A 28 -10.76 -24.88 -16.40
CA GLN A 28 -11.62 -26.00 -16.76
C GLN A 28 -11.02 -27.36 -16.36
N SER A 29 -9.70 -27.51 -16.42
CA SER A 29 -9.01 -28.74 -16.02
C SER A 29 -8.90 -28.92 -14.50
N GLY A 30 -9.35 -27.94 -13.70
CA GLY A 30 -9.19 -27.96 -12.24
C GLY A 30 -7.72 -27.89 -11.81
N GLY A 31 -6.85 -27.30 -12.63
CA GLY A 31 -5.40 -27.35 -12.44
C GLY A 31 -4.95 -26.69 -11.14
N THR A 32 -4.10 -27.40 -10.39
CA THR A 32 -3.53 -26.89 -9.12
C THR A 32 -2.52 -25.78 -9.37
N ALA A 33 -2.31 -24.87 -8.42
CA ALA A 33 -1.37 -23.75 -8.56
C ALA A 33 0.06 -24.15 -9.01
N VAL A 34 0.46 -25.41 -8.76
CA VAL A 34 1.73 -25.97 -9.21
C VAL A 34 1.78 -26.16 -10.73
N GLU A 35 0.68 -26.59 -11.36
CA GLU A 35 0.59 -26.77 -12.82
C GLU A 35 0.59 -25.47 -13.61
N TRP A 36 0.34 -24.35 -12.94
CA TRP A 36 0.36 -23.03 -13.57
C TRP A 36 1.79 -22.52 -13.78
N ASN A 37 2.80 -23.12 -13.13
CA ASN A 37 4.20 -22.70 -13.25
C ASN A 37 4.34 -21.16 -13.13
N PHE A 38 3.66 -20.57 -12.14
CA PHE A 38 3.80 -19.14 -11.86
C PHE A 38 5.26 -18.82 -11.54
N ASP A 39 5.69 -17.61 -11.90
CA ASP A 39 7.00 -17.15 -11.50
C ASP A 39 7.05 -17.13 -9.98
N LYS A 40 8.15 -17.64 -9.40
CA LYS A 40 8.33 -17.59 -7.95
C LYS A 40 8.56 -16.15 -7.55
N PHE A 41 7.48 -15.47 -7.17
CA PHE A 41 7.61 -14.17 -6.55
C PHE A 41 8.24 -14.37 -5.18
N PRO A 42 9.26 -13.56 -4.83
CA PRO A 42 9.84 -13.59 -3.49
C PRO A 42 8.84 -12.96 -2.51
N CYS A 43 7.80 -13.72 -2.14
CA CYS A 43 6.75 -13.28 -1.22
C CYS A 43 7.24 -13.22 0.23
N TYR A 44 8.31 -13.96 0.55
CA TYR A 44 8.89 -14.06 1.88
C TYR A 44 10.31 -13.52 1.87
N ILE A 45 10.44 -12.21 1.63
CA ILE A 45 11.70 -11.50 1.81
C ILE A 45 11.63 -10.68 3.07
N GLN A 46 12.80 -10.45 3.68
CA GLN A 46 12.95 -9.66 4.89
C GLN A 46 12.29 -8.27 4.77
N ALA A 47 12.25 -7.69 3.58
CA ALA A 47 11.54 -6.44 3.33
C ALA A 47 10.02 -6.55 3.55
N VAL A 48 9.40 -7.64 3.09
CA VAL A 48 7.96 -7.89 3.31
C VAL A 48 7.69 -8.09 4.80
N GLU A 49 8.51 -8.88 5.50
CA GLU A 49 8.38 -9.09 6.94
C GLU A 49 8.48 -7.77 7.73
N ARG A 50 9.49 -6.94 7.40
CA ARG A 50 9.68 -5.61 8.00
C ARG A 50 8.48 -4.70 7.74
N CYS A 51 7.96 -4.66 6.52
CA CYS A 51 6.78 -3.87 6.17
C CYS A 51 5.56 -4.32 6.99
N VAL A 52 5.28 -5.62 7.05
CA VAL A 52 4.15 -6.17 7.81
C VAL A 52 4.29 -5.83 9.30
N LYS A 53 5.50 -5.97 9.87
CA LYS A 53 5.79 -5.60 11.26
C LYS A 53 5.51 -4.12 11.52
N LEU A 54 6.08 -3.23 10.71
CA LEU A 54 5.89 -1.77 10.87
C LEU A 54 4.42 -1.37 10.77
N VAL A 55 3.69 -1.92 9.79
CA VAL A 55 2.25 -1.65 9.61
C VAL A 55 1.48 -2.15 10.83
N THR A 56 1.82 -3.32 11.35
CA THR A 56 1.16 -3.90 12.53
C THR A 56 1.43 -3.05 13.77
N GLU A 57 2.68 -2.70 14.07
CA GLU A 57 3.06 -1.85 15.20
C GLU A 57 2.38 -0.48 15.12
N ALA A 58 2.37 0.15 13.95
CA ALA A 58 1.69 1.43 13.73
C ALA A 58 0.18 1.30 13.94
N SER A 59 -0.43 0.22 13.44
CA SER A 59 -1.88 -0.03 13.60
C SER A 59 -2.25 -0.28 15.06
N GLN A 60 -1.43 -1.01 15.82
CA GLN A 60 -1.65 -1.28 17.23
C GLN A 60 -1.78 0.02 18.06
N ASN A 61 -0.98 1.04 17.73
CA ASN A 61 -1.01 2.33 18.44
C ASN A 61 -2.35 3.09 18.28
N VAL A 62 -3.19 2.73 17.31
CA VAL A 62 -4.48 3.37 17.08
C VAL A 62 -5.68 2.45 17.38
N VAL A 63 -5.43 1.25 17.93
CA VAL A 63 -6.50 0.35 18.37
C VAL A 63 -7.17 0.91 19.62
N GLY A 64 -8.51 0.94 19.61
CA GLY A 64 -9.32 1.46 20.70
C GLY A 64 -9.72 2.93 20.53
N SER A 65 -10.88 3.30 21.09
CA SER A 65 -11.45 4.63 20.87
C SER A 65 -10.55 5.75 21.37
N ASN A 66 -9.98 5.61 22.57
CA ASN A 66 -9.14 6.63 23.20
C ASN A 66 -7.80 6.82 22.45
N SER A 67 -7.13 5.72 22.07
CA SER A 67 -5.86 5.76 21.35
C SER A 67 -6.02 6.43 19.98
N ARG A 68 -7.09 6.05 19.26
CA ARG A 68 -7.44 6.65 17.96
C ARG A 68 -7.73 8.14 18.07
N ASP A 69 -8.56 8.52 19.04
CA ASP A 69 -8.94 9.90 19.29
C ASP A 69 -7.74 10.77 19.71
N GLY A 70 -6.85 10.24 20.56
CA GLY A 70 -5.56 10.85 20.90
C GLY A 70 -4.68 11.05 19.67
N PHE A 71 -4.53 10.02 18.82
CA PHE A 71 -3.75 10.10 17.59
C PHE A 71 -4.30 11.18 16.63
N ILE A 72 -5.63 11.24 16.44
CA ILE A 72 -6.28 12.24 15.58
C ILE A 72 -6.03 13.65 16.11
N ARG A 73 -6.25 13.90 17.41
CA ARG A 73 -6.01 15.22 18.01
C ARG A 73 -4.56 15.66 17.89
N THR A 74 -3.61 14.79 18.23
CA THR A 74 -2.17 15.11 18.13
C THR A 74 -1.77 15.39 16.69
N THR A 75 -2.27 14.60 15.74
CA THR A 75 -2.03 14.83 14.30
C THR A 75 -2.62 16.17 13.85
N PHE A 76 -3.84 16.50 14.29
CA PHE A 76 -4.49 17.76 13.97
C PHE A 76 -3.71 18.95 14.52
N LEU A 77 -3.28 18.90 15.79
CA LEU A 77 -2.48 19.94 16.42
C LEU A 77 -1.13 20.12 15.69
N SER A 78 -0.42 19.02 15.40
CA SER A 78 0.82 19.08 14.63
C SER A 78 0.62 19.73 13.26
N ARG A 79 -0.43 19.34 12.52
CA ARG A 79 -0.75 19.94 11.21
C ARG A 79 -1.17 21.40 11.32
N SER A 80 -1.87 21.79 12.38
CA SER A 80 -2.26 23.20 12.60
C SER A 80 -1.06 24.09 12.90
N SER A 81 0.03 23.52 13.47
CA SER A 81 1.28 24.24 13.71
C SER A 81 2.11 24.43 12.44
N MET A 82 1.83 23.66 11.39
CA MET A 82 2.55 23.78 10.12
C MET A 82 2.01 24.95 9.29
N PRO A 83 2.89 25.81 8.73
CA PRO A 83 2.45 26.90 7.87
C PRO A 83 1.73 26.36 6.62
N SER A 84 0.66 27.02 6.21
CA SER A 84 -0.01 26.74 4.94
C SER A 84 0.73 27.43 3.79
N PHE A 85 0.92 26.72 2.68
CA PHE A 85 1.56 27.28 1.47
C PHE A 85 0.64 27.09 0.27
N SER A 86 0.39 28.16 -0.49
CA SER A 86 -0.41 28.09 -1.73
C SER A 86 0.31 27.36 -2.86
N ILE A 87 1.66 27.39 -2.86
CA ILE A 87 2.50 26.66 -3.81
C ILE A 87 3.67 25.98 -3.09
N LYS A 88 4.09 24.82 -3.61
CA LYS A 88 5.14 23.99 -2.99
C LYS A 88 6.49 24.70 -2.90
N SER A 89 6.82 25.60 -3.84
CA SER A 89 8.10 26.32 -3.87
C SER A 89 8.30 27.28 -2.69
N TYR A 90 7.24 27.64 -1.96
CA TYR A 90 7.34 28.47 -0.76
C TYR A 90 7.73 27.68 0.50
N PHE A 91 7.68 26.34 0.45
CA PHE A 91 8.17 25.53 1.55
C PHE A 91 9.70 25.60 1.62
N LYS A 92 10.21 26.17 2.71
CA LYS A 92 11.65 26.21 3.02
C LYS A 92 11.95 25.23 4.15
N VAL A 93 12.85 24.29 3.90
CA VAL A 93 13.35 23.38 4.95
C VAL A 93 14.06 24.23 6.01
N PRO A 94 13.66 24.16 7.29
CA PRO A 94 14.37 24.84 8.36
C PRO A 94 15.84 24.41 8.34
N LYS A 95 16.78 25.35 8.35
CA LYS A 95 18.19 25.02 8.54
C LYS A 95 18.36 24.56 9.98
N GLU A 96 19.00 23.40 10.17
CA GLU A 96 19.39 22.94 11.50
C GLU A 96 20.24 24.06 12.13
N THR A 97 19.73 24.69 13.17
CA THR A 97 20.51 25.61 13.97
C THR A 97 21.47 24.76 14.79
N GLU A 98 22.76 24.79 14.46
CA GLU A 98 23.82 24.31 15.34
C GLU A 98 23.64 25.02 16.69
N GLY A 99 23.21 24.24 17.69
CA GLY A 99 23.00 24.74 19.05
C GLY A 99 24.31 25.23 19.64
N ARG A 100 24.30 26.45 20.19
CA ARG A 100 25.25 26.92 21.20
C ARG A 100 24.77 26.52 22.59
#